data_AF-A0A151QVY6-F1
#
_entry.id   AF-A0A151QVY6-F1
#
_cell.length_a   1.000
_cell.length_b   1.000
_cell.length_c   1.000
_cell.angle_alpha   90.00
_cell.angle_beta   90.00
_cell.angle_gamma   90.00
#
_symmetry.space_group_name_H-M   'P 1'
#
loop_
_entity.id
_entity.type
_entity.pdbx_description
1 polymer ?
#
loop_
_entity_poly.entity_id
_entity_poly.type
_entity_poly.pdbx_seq_one_letter_code
_entity_poly.pdbx_strand_id
1 'polypeptide(L)' 'MGSSSDPPHFYVYQCFFRDLGVCLPFTQFECDFLNFINSDPFQLHPNSWGFLRAFQVLCSVLGIEVSLPVFLHFY' A
#
# COMPACT_ATOMS: atom_id res chain seq x y z
N MET A 1 6.87 -3.35 -34.24
CA MET A 1 7.23 -3.85 -32.89
C MET A 1 6.07 -4.72 -32.45
N GLY A 2 6.29 -6.04 -32.30
CA GLY A 2 5.22 -6.98 -31.98
C GLY A 2 4.67 -6.72 -30.58
N SER A 3 3.35 -6.65 -30.45
CA SER A 3 2.70 -6.69 -29.14
C SER A 3 3.04 -8.03 -28.48
N SER A 4 3.68 -8.00 -27.31
CA SER A 4 3.81 -9.19 -26.48
C SER A 4 2.40 -9.73 -26.19
N SER A 5 2.18 -11.02 -26.43
CA SER A 5 0.94 -11.73 -26.09
C SER A 5 0.76 -11.92 -24.58
N ASP A 6 1.72 -11.44 -23.79
CA ASP A 6 1.69 -11.55 -22.34
C ASP A 6 0.59 -10.68 -21.75
N PRO A 7 -0.14 -11.20 -20.73
CA PRO A 7 -1.10 -10.39 -20.00
C PRO A 7 -0.40 -9.18 -19.34
N PRO A 8 -1.15 -8.09 -19.11
CA PRO A 8 -0.61 -6.94 -18.39
C PRO A 8 -0.04 -7.37 -17.05
N HIS A 9 1.21 -7.00 -16.78
CA HIS A 9 1.91 -7.32 -15.54
C HIS A 9 2.68 -6.10 -15.06
N PHE A 10 3.00 -6.11 -13.76
CA PHE A 10 3.78 -5.08 -13.10
C PHE A 10 4.76 -5.72 -12.13
N TYR A 11 5.76 -4.95 -11.70
CA TYR A 11 6.76 -5.40 -10.74
C TYR A 11 6.49 -4.77 -9.38
N VAL A 12 6.62 -5.57 -8.31
CA VAL A 12 6.56 -5.13 -6.92
C VAL A 12 7.82 -5.54 -6.17
N TYR A 13 8.07 -4.91 -5.03
CA TYR A 13 9.01 -5.47 -4.06
C TYR A 13 8.44 -6.74 -3.42
N GLN A 14 9.23 -7.82 -3.41
CA GLN A 14 8.84 -9.09 -2.80
C GLN A 14 8.46 -8.95 -1.31
N CYS A 15 9.08 -8.02 -0.60
CA CYS A 15 8.82 -7.77 0.82
C CYS A 15 7.39 -7.25 1.10
N PHE A 16 6.67 -6.69 0.12
CA PHE A 16 5.29 -6.25 0.30
C PHE A 16 4.39 -7.40 0.75
N PHE A 17 4.48 -8.52 0.03
CA PHE A 17 3.67 -9.70 0.32
C PHE A 17 4.28 -10.51 1.46
N ARG A 18 5.59 -10.71 1.45
CA ARG A 18 6.26 -11.62 2.38
C ARG A 18 6.38 -11.04 3.79
N ASP A 19 6.79 -9.79 3.90
CA ASP A 19 7.18 -9.19 5.18
C ASP A 19 6.14 -8.20 5.70
N LEU A 20 5.50 -7.44 4.81
CA LEU A 20 4.53 -6.39 5.17
C LEU A 20 3.07 -6.90 5.18
N GLY A 21 2.82 -8.10 4.63
CA GLY A 21 1.48 -8.70 4.56
C GLY A 21 0.47 -7.85 3.79
N VAL A 22 0.93 -7.10 2.78
CA VAL A 22 0.06 -6.38 1.83
C VAL A 22 -0.66 -7.43 1.00
N CYS A 23 -1.96 -7.27 0.79
CA CYS A 23 -2.79 -8.19 0.00
C CYS A 23 -3.46 -7.44 -1.16
N LEU A 24 -3.73 -8.15 -2.26
CA LEU A 24 -4.53 -7.65 -3.37
C LEU A 24 -5.96 -8.23 -3.33
N PRO A 25 -7.00 -7.46 -3.72
CA PRO A 25 -6.94 -6.04 -4.06
C PRO A 25 -6.58 -5.17 -2.84
N PHE A 26 -5.97 -4.02 -3.09
CA PHE A 26 -5.65 -3.06 -2.02
C PHE A 26 -6.91 -2.64 -1.27
N THR A 27 -6.75 -2.35 0.02
CA THR A 27 -7.83 -1.80 0.85
C THR A 27 -8.18 -0.38 0.40
N GLN A 28 -9.40 0.08 0.72
CA GLN A 28 -9.81 1.45 0.39
C GLN A 28 -8.84 2.49 0.96
N PHE A 29 -8.38 2.29 2.21
CA PHE A 29 -7.40 3.17 2.84
C PHE A 29 -6.06 3.23 2.11
N GLU A 30 -5.53 2.10 1.64
CA GLU A 30 -4.31 2.06 0.84
C GLU A 30 -4.50 2.78 -0.50
N CYS A 31 -5.64 2.58 -1.16
CA CYS A 31 -6.00 3.29 -2.38
C CYS A 31 -6.09 4.82 -2.14
N ASP A 32 -6.74 5.25 -1.06
CA ASP A 32 -6.89 6.65 -0.71
C ASP A 32 -5.54 7.31 -0.44
N PHE A 33 -4.64 6.61 0.27
CA PHE A 33 -3.28 7.06 0.49
C PHE A 33 -2.51 7.21 -0.83
N LEU A 34 -2.51 6.19 -1.69
CA LEU A 34 -1.83 6.22 -2.99
C LEU A 34 -2.36 7.34 -3.91
N ASN A 35 -3.68 7.52 -3.92
CA ASN A 35 -4.33 8.63 -4.63
C ASN A 35 -3.93 9.99 -4.07
N PHE A 36 -3.84 10.12 -2.74
CA PHE A 36 -3.43 11.37 -2.09
C PHE A 36 -2.00 11.76 -2.44
N ILE A 37 -1.06 10.81 -2.43
CA ILE A 37 0.33 11.06 -2.84
C ILE A 37 0.52 11.02 -4.37
N ASN A 38 -0.55 10.80 -5.12
CA ASN A 38 -0.55 10.64 -6.59
C ASN A 38 0.59 9.72 -7.08
N SER A 39 0.77 8.59 -6.39
CA SER A 39 1.84 7.64 -6.68
C SER A 39 1.28 6.24 -6.89
N ASP A 40 1.94 5.52 -7.79
CA ASP A 40 1.64 4.11 -8.04
C ASP A 40 2.21 3.25 -6.88
N PRO A 41 1.54 2.15 -6.48
CA PRO A 41 2.00 1.26 -5.41
C PRO A 41 3.46 0.78 -5.55
N PHE A 42 3.97 0.64 -6.79
CA PHE A 42 5.32 0.16 -7.08
C PHE A 42 6.39 1.25 -6.94
N GLN A 43 5.99 2.52 -6.97
CA GLN A 43 6.90 3.66 -6.79
C GLN A 43 7.17 3.92 -5.30
N LEU A 44 6.30 3.43 -4.42
CA LEU A 44 6.43 3.65 -2.99
C LEU A 44 7.47 2.71 -2.39
N HIS A 45 8.44 3.28 -1.66
CA HIS A 45 9.50 2.52 -1.03
C HIS A 45 8.93 1.53 0.01
N PRO A 46 9.52 0.33 0.18
CA PRO A 46 9.07 -0.64 1.19
C PRO A 46 8.92 -0.08 2.60
N ASN A 47 9.77 0.87 2.98
CA ASN A 47 9.67 1.54 4.29
C ASN A 47 8.34 2.30 4.46
N SER A 48 7.91 3.03 3.44
CA SER A 48 6.65 3.79 3.47
C SER A 48 5.43 2.86 3.52
N TRP A 49 5.46 1.74 2.79
CA TRP A 49 4.46 0.69 2.95
C TRP A 49 4.48 0.08 4.36
N GLY A 50 5.65 -0.06 4.97
CA GLY A 50 5.80 -0.51 6.34
C GLY A 50 5.05 0.37 7.34
N PHE A 51 5.17 1.69 7.22
CA PHE A 51 4.41 2.63 8.07
C PHE A 51 2.90 2.50 7.86
N LEU A 52 2.45 2.41 6.61
CA LEU A 52 1.04 2.26 6.28
C LEU A 52 0.45 0.98 6.90
N ARG A 53 1.15 -0.15 6.76
CA ARG A 53 0.76 -1.44 7.36
C ARG A 53 0.80 -1.41 8.88
N ALA A 54 1.84 -0.84 9.48
CA ALA A 54 1.96 -0.72 10.93
C ALA A 54 0.81 0.10 11.52
N PHE A 55 0.41 1.18 10.86
CA PHE A 55 -0.73 1.99 11.26
C PHE A 55 -2.06 1.23 11.18
N GLN A 56 -2.30 0.50 10.08
CA GLN A 56 -3.49 -0.35 9.96
C GLN A 56 -3.58 -1.42 11.07
N VAL A 57 -2.45 -2.07 11.38
CA VAL A 57 -2.37 -3.05 12.48
C VAL A 57 -2.64 -2.37 13.83
N LEU A 58 -2.05 -1.21 14.08
CA LEU A 58 -2.28 -0.45 15.32
C LEU A 58 -3.76 -0.09 15.49
N CYS A 59 -4.39 0.47 14.45
CA CYS A 59 -5.83 0.78 14.47
C CYS A 59 -6.68 -0.46 14.74
N SER A 60 -6.35 -1.59 14.10
CA SER A 60 -7.04 -2.86 14.31
C SER A 60 -6.92 -3.37 15.75
N VAL A 61 -5.73 -3.27 16.36
CA VAL A 61 -5.50 -3.65 17.77
C VAL A 61 -6.27 -2.73 18.73
N LEU A 62 -6.35 -1.45 18.41
CA LEU A 62 -7.08 -0.45 19.21
C LEU A 62 -8.60 -0.47 18.97
N GLY A 63 -9.09 -1.21 17.98
CA GLY A 63 -10.50 -1.27 17.62
C GLY A 63 -11.04 0.05 17.02
N ILE A 64 -10.16 0.83 16.38
CA ILE A 64 -10.53 2.09 15.71
C ILE A 64 -10.39 1.96 14.19
N GLU A 65 -11.14 2.77 13.46
CA GLU A 65 -11.03 2.85 12.01
C GLU A 65 -9.74 3.57 11.59
N VAL A 66 -9.17 3.11 10.47
CA VAL A 66 -8.04 3.77 9.83
C VAL A 66 -8.49 5.08 9.19
N SER A 67 -7.70 6.13 9.34
CA SER A 67 -8.03 7.47 8.85
C SER A 67 -6.82 8.11 8.20
N LEU A 68 -6.96 8.46 6.92
CA LEU A 68 -5.89 9.08 6.14
C LEU A 68 -5.40 10.41 6.75
N PRO A 69 -6.27 11.34 7.18
CA PRO A 69 -5.83 12.54 7.89
C PRO A 69 -5.05 12.24 9.17
N VAL A 70 -5.43 11.20 9.92
CA VAL A 70 -4.73 10.81 11.15
C VAL A 70 -3.36 10.23 10.81
N PHE A 71 -3.27 9.37 9.79
CA PHE A 71 -2.00 8.82 9.32
C PHE A 71 -1.02 9.94 8.93
N LEU A 72 -1.48 10.89 8.08
CA LEU A 72 -0.67 12.02 7.59
C LEU A 72 -0.29 13.01 8.69
N HIS A 73 -0.97 12.99 9.84
CA HIS A 73 -0.58 13.79 10.99
C HIS A 73 0.66 13.21 11.70
N PHE A 74 0.84 11.88 11.65
CA PHE A 74 1.95 11.18 12.33
C PHE A 74 3.14 10.86 11.42
N TYR A 75 2.92 10.69 10.12
CA TYR A 75 3.92 10.26 9.13
C TYR A 75 3.90 11.15 7.88
#